data_AF-A0A958E7M8-F1
#
_entry.id   AF-A0A958E7M8-F1
#
_cell.length_a   1.000
_cell.length_b   1.000
_cell.length_c   1.000
_cell.angle_alpha   90.00
_cell.angle_beta   90.00
_cell.angle_gamma   90.00
#
_symmetry.space_group_name_H-M   'P 1'
#
loop_
_entity.id
_entity.type
_entity.pdbx_description
1 polymer ?
#
loop_
_entity_poly.entity_id
_entity_poly.type
_entity_poly.pdbx_seq_one_letter_code
_entity_poly.pdbx_strand_id
1 'polypeptide(L)'
;MISKDEIEAKSKEFEIHSSNVERDYVFGWLIFGIFTTSNLKDSIFLKGGNALRKGYFKNTRFSSDLDFGIPGDIDQNVLLQEINKVCDFIQEKSGVVFVKEDNKVEEKFLASEAPIPGLKVYEAKVYFKGFNGESDHIKLRISMDITRFDKVLLPIQTVDLIHPYSDAENLVCKIRCMKLEEIIATKLKCLLQRQHAPDLFDYVYSIKLLGGELNKEEVVQSFVQKTIFGRNPHVLKDILHKTPFDYFKEYWSKTVVCAKQFLFGVDEAINLFTTDLETLFAIYPDNGFAQFAYFSAELRTPIMKAGREQTLLKIRYKGADRIVEPYSLKYLQRKDGAEREYFYVFNKSGGENKPGVRCFVAENIESIENTDEKFTPQYPIELSKAGETPENPYLFDPNRPTPAPRPRKNFGISRTSSRSTFGPKYIYQCSYCGRKFPKSKHDNTLREHKDKNGYRCGGRHGYYVDTKY
;
A
#
# COMPACT_ATOMS: atom_id res chain seq x y z
N MET A 1 32.12 -3.57 -0.84
CA MET A 1 31.61 -2.50 -1.71
C MET A 1 31.45 -3.09 -3.10
N ILE A 2 30.23 -3.07 -3.62
CA ILE A 2 29.92 -3.45 -5.01
C ILE A 2 30.63 -2.54 -6.00
N SER A 3 31.21 -3.12 -7.06
CA SER A 3 31.86 -2.33 -8.12
C SER A 3 30.83 -1.83 -9.14
N LYS A 4 31.17 -0.74 -9.85
CA LYS A 4 30.35 -0.24 -10.97
C LYS A 4 30.18 -1.31 -12.05
N ASP A 5 31.24 -2.03 -12.37
CA ASP A 5 31.22 -3.12 -13.35
C ASP A 5 30.27 -4.24 -12.94
N GLU A 6 30.21 -4.57 -11.64
CA GLU A 6 29.24 -5.54 -11.12
C GLU A 6 27.80 -5.03 -11.22
N ILE A 7 27.55 -3.76 -10.90
CA ILE A 7 26.21 -3.15 -11.06
C ILE A 7 25.77 -3.22 -12.53
N GLU A 8 26.64 -2.85 -13.47
CA GLU A 8 26.36 -2.90 -14.90
C GLU A 8 26.18 -4.34 -15.39
N ALA A 9 27.02 -5.27 -14.94
CA ALA A 9 26.91 -6.68 -15.29
C ALA A 9 25.58 -7.26 -14.81
N LYS A 10 25.20 -7.00 -13.56
CA LYS A 10 23.91 -7.43 -12.98
C LYS A 10 22.72 -6.74 -13.65
N SER A 11 22.84 -5.46 -13.98
CA SER A 11 21.81 -4.72 -14.74
C SER A 11 21.56 -5.36 -16.11
N LYS A 12 22.63 -5.76 -16.83
CA LYS A 12 22.53 -6.49 -18.10
C LYS A 12 21.99 -7.91 -17.93
N GLU A 13 22.51 -8.67 -16.96
CA GLU A 13 22.05 -10.03 -16.63
C GLU A 13 20.55 -10.06 -16.35
N PHE A 14 20.06 -9.08 -15.59
CA PHE A 14 18.67 -9.00 -15.18
C PHE A 14 17.78 -8.25 -16.17
N GLU A 15 18.36 -7.60 -17.19
CA GLU A 15 17.66 -6.68 -18.11
C GLU A 15 16.86 -5.58 -17.37
N ILE A 16 17.41 -5.05 -16.28
CA ILE A 16 16.79 -4.00 -15.45
C ILE A 16 17.68 -2.76 -15.36
N HIS A 17 17.07 -1.60 -15.10
CA HIS A 17 17.82 -0.37 -14.88
C HIS A 17 18.79 -0.48 -13.67
N SER A 18 20.00 0.07 -13.79
CA SER A 18 21.06 -0.02 -12.76
C SER A 18 20.57 0.41 -11.36
N SER A 19 19.75 1.45 -11.29
CA SER A 19 19.18 1.94 -10.03
C SER A 19 18.37 0.91 -9.25
N ASN A 20 17.80 -0.11 -9.90
CA ASN A 20 17.13 -1.21 -9.20
C ASN A 20 18.14 -2.18 -8.57
N VAL A 21 19.27 -2.43 -9.25
CA VAL A 21 20.39 -3.21 -8.70
C VAL A 21 21.01 -2.47 -7.52
N GLU A 22 21.22 -1.16 -7.66
CA GLU A 22 21.76 -0.31 -6.59
C GLU A 22 20.86 -0.32 -5.34
N ARG A 23 19.54 -0.15 -5.52
CA ARG A 23 18.58 -0.25 -4.41
C ARG A 23 18.59 -1.63 -3.76
N ASP A 24 18.60 -2.70 -4.56
CA ASP A 24 18.62 -4.06 -4.02
C ASP A 24 19.90 -4.37 -3.24
N TYR A 25 21.04 -3.87 -3.69
CA TYR A 25 22.30 -3.94 -2.95
C TYR A 25 22.20 -3.20 -1.61
N VAL A 26 21.70 -1.96 -1.61
CA VAL A 26 21.54 -1.17 -0.38
C VAL A 26 20.49 -1.79 0.55
N PHE A 27 19.46 -2.47 0.05
CA PHE A 27 18.53 -3.23 0.90
C PHE A 27 19.23 -4.32 1.70
N GLY A 28 20.17 -5.04 1.10
CA GLY A 28 20.97 -6.04 1.83
C GLY A 28 21.70 -5.42 3.01
N TRP A 29 22.39 -4.30 2.76
CA TRP A 29 23.09 -3.54 3.80
C TRP A 29 22.18 -2.97 4.89
N LEU A 30 21.02 -2.39 4.51
CA LEU A 30 20.05 -1.87 5.46
C LEU A 30 19.50 -2.97 6.36
N ILE A 31 19.10 -4.12 5.79
CA ILE A 31 18.62 -5.26 6.56
C ILE A 31 19.73 -5.78 7.48
N PHE A 32 20.95 -5.95 6.96
CA PHE A 32 22.10 -6.37 7.74
C PHE A 32 22.34 -5.44 8.94
N GLY A 33 22.38 -4.13 8.71
CA GLY A 33 22.58 -3.13 9.76
C GLY A 33 21.43 -3.09 10.79
N ILE A 34 20.18 -3.26 10.36
CA ILE A 34 19.03 -3.37 11.27
C ILE A 34 19.19 -4.58 12.20
N PHE A 35 19.58 -5.74 11.68
CA PHE A 35 19.66 -6.97 12.48
C PHE A 35 20.97 -7.16 13.24
N THR A 36 21.99 -6.33 13.00
CA THR A 36 23.29 -6.43 13.68
C THR A 36 23.58 -5.24 14.60
N THR A 37 23.25 -4.02 14.17
CA THR A 37 23.65 -2.77 14.83
C THR A 37 22.50 -2.07 15.55
N SER A 38 21.28 -2.16 15.02
CA SER A 38 20.12 -1.48 15.59
C SER A 38 19.54 -2.23 16.80
N ASN A 39 18.93 -1.49 17.72
CA ASN A 39 18.12 -2.05 18.81
C ASN A 39 16.77 -2.61 18.32
N LEU A 40 16.40 -2.34 17.06
CA LEU A 40 15.16 -2.86 16.47
C LEU A 40 15.20 -4.38 16.27
N LYS A 41 16.39 -4.97 16.14
CA LYS A 41 16.61 -6.38 15.78
C LYS A 41 15.82 -7.40 16.59
N ASP A 42 15.50 -7.09 17.85
CA ASP A 42 14.84 -8.02 18.77
C ASP A 42 13.33 -8.09 18.56
N SER A 43 12.73 -7.06 17.94
CA SER A 43 11.27 -6.94 17.77
C SER A 43 10.83 -6.87 16.31
N ILE A 44 11.63 -6.24 15.44
CA ILE A 44 11.30 -6.04 14.04
C ILE A 44 11.41 -7.36 13.25
N PHE A 45 10.55 -7.54 12.26
CA PHE A 45 10.63 -8.64 11.32
C PHE A 45 10.34 -8.17 9.90
N LEU A 46 11.05 -8.75 8.93
CA LEU A 46 10.88 -8.47 7.51
C LEU A 46 9.66 -9.21 6.95
N LYS A 47 8.88 -8.55 6.09
CA LYS A 47 7.71 -9.12 5.40
C LYS A 47 7.64 -8.64 3.94
N GLY A 48 6.56 -9.00 3.26
CA GLY A 48 6.30 -8.53 1.89
C GLY A 48 7.22 -9.12 0.83
N GLY A 49 7.40 -8.42 -0.29
CA GLY A 49 8.15 -8.93 -1.44
C GLY A 49 9.66 -9.08 -1.16
N ASN A 50 10.25 -8.17 -0.38
CA ASN A 50 11.66 -8.25 -0.03
C ASN A 50 11.96 -9.33 1.02
N ALA A 51 11.00 -9.78 1.83
CA ALA A 51 11.18 -10.99 2.63
C ALA A 51 11.40 -12.23 1.75
N LEU A 52 10.67 -12.36 0.63
CA LEU A 52 10.89 -13.44 -0.33
C LEU A 52 12.31 -13.35 -0.91
N ARG A 53 12.73 -12.17 -1.38
CA ARG A 53 14.03 -11.96 -2.03
C ARG A 53 15.24 -12.06 -1.10
N LYS A 54 15.12 -11.56 0.13
CA LYS A 54 16.24 -11.41 1.07
C LYS A 54 16.25 -12.48 2.17
N GLY A 55 15.17 -13.24 2.34
CA GLY A 55 15.06 -14.27 3.37
C GLY A 55 14.83 -15.69 2.86
N TYR A 56 14.19 -15.89 1.69
CA TYR A 56 13.78 -17.23 1.25
C TYR A 56 14.35 -17.64 -0.11
N PHE A 57 14.47 -16.71 -1.05
CA PHE A 57 14.79 -17.03 -2.44
C PHE A 57 15.84 -16.08 -3.02
N LYS A 58 16.90 -16.65 -3.62
CA LYS A 58 17.96 -15.87 -4.27
C LYS A 58 17.50 -15.15 -5.54
N ASN A 59 16.47 -15.68 -6.20
CA ASN A 59 16.18 -15.40 -7.61
C ASN A 59 14.76 -14.85 -7.86
N THR A 60 14.21 -14.04 -6.97
CA THR A 60 12.87 -13.44 -7.18
C THR A 60 12.93 -12.11 -7.92
N ARG A 61 11.75 -11.58 -8.27
CA ARG A 61 11.62 -10.19 -8.75
C ARG A 61 12.20 -9.18 -7.75
N PHE A 62 12.56 -8.01 -8.28
CA PHE A 62 12.94 -6.84 -7.53
C PHE A 62 11.69 -6.15 -6.95
N SER A 63 11.84 -5.60 -5.75
CA SER A 63 10.81 -4.82 -5.06
C SER A 63 11.33 -3.40 -4.82
N SER A 64 10.46 -2.40 -4.86
CA SER A 64 10.83 -0.99 -4.66
C SER A 64 11.00 -0.59 -3.21
N ASP A 65 10.35 -1.32 -2.29
CA ASP A 65 10.21 -0.93 -0.89
C ASP A 65 10.52 -2.11 0.04
N LEU A 66 10.97 -1.79 1.26
CA LEU A 66 11.13 -2.76 2.34
C LEU A 66 9.93 -2.69 3.28
N ASP A 67 9.28 -3.82 3.52
CA ASP A 67 8.16 -3.90 4.46
C ASP A 67 8.61 -4.60 5.74
N PHE A 68 8.38 -3.96 6.88
CA PHE A 68 8.64 -4.50 8.21
C PHE A 68 7.37 -4.47 9.07
N GLY A 69 7.29 -5.41 10.00
CA GLY A 69 6.33 -5.39 11.09
C GLY A 69 7.03 -5.32 12.44
N ILE A 70 6.36 -4.69 13.42
CA ILE A 70 6.74 -4.68 14.83
C ILE A 70 5.49 -5.04 15.66
N PRO A 71 5.56 -5.99 16.62
CA PRO A 71 4.41 -6.39 17.43
C PRO A 71 3.90 -5.30 18.39
N GLY A 72 4.79 -4.38 18.78
CA GLY A 72 4.51 -3.30 19.70
C GLY A 72 4.46 -1.93 19.05
N ASP A 73 4.52 -0.93 19.92
CA ASP A 73 4.68 0.46 19.51
C ASP A 73 6.15 0.85 19.35
N ILE A 74 6.42 1.89 18.57
CA ILE A 74 7.73 2.55 18.47
C ILE A 74 7.53 4.06 18.28
N ASP A 75 8.37 4.85 18.93
CA ASP A 75 8.38 6.30 18.73
C ASP A 75 9.04 6.67 17.41
N GLN A 76 8.47 7.67 16.72
CA GLN A 76 8.94 8.13 15.41
C GLN A 76 10.38 8.66 15.44
N ASN A 77 10.77 9.39 16.48
CA ASN A 77 12.11 9.94 16.60
C ASN A 77 13.13 8.84 16.91
N VAL A 78 12.75 7.89 17.78
CA VAL A 78 13.58 6.70 18.06
C VAL A 78 13.82 5.90 16.78
N LEU A 79 12.77 5.67 15.97
CA LEU A 79 12.90 4.98 14.69
C LEU A 79 13.86 5.71 13.73
N LEU A 80 13.74 7.04 13.62
CA LEU A 80 14.65 7.84 12.79
C LEU A 80 16.10 7.77 13.28
N GLN A 81 16.31 7.82 14.60
CA GLN A 81 17.65 7.71 15.20
C GLN A 81 18.28 6.34 14.93
N GLU A 82 17.52 5.25 15.09
CA GLU A 82 17.99 3.90 14.80
C GLU A 82 18.30 3.70 13.31
N ILE A 83 17.48 4.26 12.41
CA ILE A 83 17.75 4.22 10.96
C ILE A 83 19.03 4.99 10.61
N ASN A 84 19.22 6.19 11.16
CA ASN A 84 20.43 6.97 10.91
C ASN A 84 21.69 6.31 11.50
N LYS A 85 21.58 5.65 12.65
CA LYS A 85 22.64 4.81 13.23
C LYS A 85 23.03 3.67 12.28
N VAL A 86 22.05 3.02 11.66
CA VAL A 86 22.27 1.99 10.63
C VAL A 86 22.94 2.59 9.40
N CYS A 87 22.49 3.75 8.92
CA CYS A 87 23.14 4.44 7.81
C CYS A 87 24.63 4.71 8.11
N ASP A 88 24.95 5.24 9.30
CA ASP A 88 26.33 5.53 9.70
C ASP A 88 27.24 4.30 9.67
N PHE A 89 26.75 3.20 10.24
CA PHE A 89 27.44 1.91 10.17
C PHE A 89 27.70 1.45 8.73
N ILE A 90 26.69 1.55 7.85
CA ILE A 90 26.82 1.15 6.45
C ILE A 90 27.81 2.05 5.71
N GLN A 91 27.81 3.37 5.95
CA GLN A 91 28.78 4.27 5.32
C GLN A 91 30.20 3.87 5.65
N GLU A 92 30.48 3.53 6.91
CA GLU A 92 31.80 3.10 7.36
C GLU A 92 32.25 1.78 6.72
N LYS A 93 31.33 0.79 6.59
CA LYS A 93 31.69 -0.57 6.17
C LYS A 93 31.63 -0.83 4.67
N SER A 94 30.73 -0.14 3.97
CA SER A 94 30.42 -0.43 2.56
C SER A 94 30.79 0.70 1.61
N GLY A 95 31.02 1.90 2.16
CA GLY A 95 31.24 3.16 1.45
C GLY A 95 30.04 3.67 0.63
N VAL A 96 28.84 3.14 0.87
CA VAL A 96 27.58 3.82 0.47
C VAL A 96 27.57 5.21 1.09
N VAL A 97 27.19 6.25 0.35
CA VAL A 97 27.08 7.61 0.88
C VAL A 97 25.62 7.98 1.06
N PHE A 98 25.15 8.03 2.31
CA PHE A 98 23.80 8.43 2.67
C PHE A 98 23.69 9.95 2.82
N VAL A 99 22.57 10.51 2.37
CA VAL A 99 22.22 11.92 2.51
C VAL A 99 21.29 12.06 3.72
N LYS A 100 21.86 11.93 4.92
CA LYS A 100 21.08 11.78 6.16
C LYS A 100 20.21 13.00 6.49
N GLU A 101 20.59 14.20 6.05
CA GLU A 101 19.77 15.40 6.22
C GLU A 101 18.41 15.33 5.51
N ASP A 102 18.29 14.50 4.46
CA ASP A 102 17.04 14.28 3.73
C ASP A 102 16.23 13.10 4.30
N ASN A 103 16.82 12.29 5.19
CA ASN A 103 16.15 11.13 5.78
C ASN A 103 14.99 11.59 6.66
N LYS A 104 13.85 10.91 6.52
CA LYS A 104 12.66 11.23 7.33
C LYS A 104 11.84 10.00 7.62
N VAL A 105 11.18 10.02 8.77
CA VAL A 105 10.15 9.06 9.16
C VAL A 105 8.87 9.85 9.33
N GLU A 106 7.79 9.41 8.69
CA GLU A 106 6.47 10.08 8.72
C GLU A 106 5.38 9.03 8.92
N GLU A 107 4.28 9.36 9.62
CA GLU A 107 3.09 8.50 9.59
C GLU A 107 2.50 8.49 8.18
N LYS A 108 2.38 7.31 7.59
CA LYS A 108 1.93 7.14 6.19
C LYS A 108 0.46 7.53 6.00
N PHE A 109 -0.33 7.40 7.07
CA PHE A 109 -1.75 7.70 7.07
C PHE A 109 -2.10 8.56 8.28
N LEU A 110 -2.94 9.57 8.09
CA LEU A 110 -3.63 10.21 9.22
C LEU A 110 -4.56 9.18 9.87
N ALA A 111 -4.78 9.25 11.19
CA ALA A 111 -5.64 8.30 11.90
C ALA A 111 -7.06 8.18 11.31
N SER A 112 -7.58 9.24 10.68
CA SER A 112 -8.88 9.28 9.99
C SER A 112 -8.85 8.74 8.55
N GLU A 113 -7.67 8.54 7.97
CA GLU A 113 -7.44 8.16 6.57
C GLU A 113 -6.70 6.82 6.44
N ALA A 114 -6.29 6.23 7.57
CA ALA A 114 -5.70 4.91 7.60
C ALA A 114 -6.64 3.93 6.89
N PRO A 115 -6.09 3.04 6.04
CA PRO A 115 -6.90 2.00 5.48
C PRO A 115 -7.47 1.20 6.66
N ILE A 116 -6.72 0.43 7.42
CA ILE A 116 -7.39 -0.34 8.49
C ILE A 116 -7.53 0.56 9.74
N PRO A 117 -8.70 0.64 10.41
CA PRO A 117 -8.80 1.33 11.69
C PRO A 117 -7.74 0.78 12.64
N GLY A 118 -7.01 1.67 13.33
CA GLY A 118 -5.90 1.25 14.20
C GLY A 118 -4.59 0.94 13.48
N LEU A 119 -4.57 0.87 12.13
CA LEU A 119 -3.34 0.70 11.36
C LEU A 119 -2.45 1.92 11.52
N LYS A 120 -1.25 1.68 12.02
CA LYS A 120 -0.22 2.70 12.18
C LYS A 120 1.02 2.24 11.44
N VAL A 121 1.33 2.93 10.35
CA VAL A 121 2.51 2.66 9.52
C VAL A 121 3.38 3.88 9.50
N TYR A 122 4.64 3.72 9.84
CA TYR A 122 5.66 4.70 9.56
C TYR A 122 6.28 4.41 8.19
N GLU A 123 6.37 5.44 7.34
CA GLU A 123 7.16 5.40 6.12
C GLU A 123 8.50 6.08 6.42
N ALA A 124 9.58 5.31 6.47
CA ALA A 124 10.92 5.83 6.53
C ALA A 124 11.50 5.98 5.12
N LYS A 125 11.97 7.18 4.79
CA LYS A 125 12.58 7.51 3.50
C LYS A 125 14.07 7.72 3.74
N VAL A 126 14.87 6.88 3.11
CA VAL A 126 16.33 6.92 3.20
C VAL A 126 16.90 7.29 1.84
N TYR A 127 17.82 8.25 1.81
CA TYR A 127 18.42 8.76 0.59
C TYR A 127 19.90 8.44 0.54
N PHE A 128 20.39 8.00 -0.62
CA PHE A 128 21.80 7.72 -0.85
C PHE A 128 22.23 8.20 -2.23
N LYS A 129 23.52 8.51 -2.39
CA LYS A 129 24.10 8.85 -3.69
C LYS A 129 24.27 7.59 -4.52
N GLY A 130 23.89 7.65 -5.80
CA GLY A 130 24.14 6.56 -6.73
C GLY A 130 25.63 6.25 -6.85
N PHE A 131 25.97 5.02 -7.22
CA PHE A 131 27.36 4.56 -7.30
C PHE A 131 28.07 5.01 -8.60
N ASN A 132 27.36 5.71 -9.49
CA ASN A 132 27.89 6.20 -10.76
C ASN A 132 28.60 7.56 -10.59
N GLY A 133 29.93 7.56 -10.74
CA GLY A 133 30.81 8.71 -10.53
C GLY A 133 30.65 9.93 -11.45
N GLU A 134 29.69 9.94 -12.39
CA GLU A 134 29.48 11.08 -13.30
C GLU A 134 28.41 12.07 -12.82
N SER A 135 27.70 11.74 -11.74
CA SER A 135 26.66 12.64 -11.23
C SER A 135 26.52 12.51 -9.72
N ASP A 136 27.38 13.25 -9.02
CA ASP A 136 27.36 13.49 -7.58
C ASP A 136 26.01 14.06 -7.05
N HIS A 137 25.07 14.31 -7.97
CA HIS A 137 23.73 14.88 -7.78
C HIS A 137 22.60 13.83 -7.81
N ILE A 138 22.83 12.60 -8.31
CA ILE A 138 21.76 11.58 -8.36
C ILE A 138 21.56 10.99 -6.98
N LYS A 139 20.51 11.45 -6.30
CA LYS A 139 20.01 10.89 -5.04
C LYS A 139 18.98 9.80 -5.34
N LEU A 140 19.28 8.57 -4.94
CA LEU A 140 18.33 7.47 -4.94
C LEU A 140 17.60 7.44 -3.60
N ARG A 141 16.32 7.12 -3.65
CA ARG A 141 15.44 6.95 -2.48
C ARG A 141 15.13 5.47 -2.29
N ILE A 142 15.14 5.06 -1.02
CA ILE A 142 14.58 3.82 -0.48
C ILE A 142 13.42 4.20 0.43
N SER A 143 12.30 3.48 0.32
CA SER A 143 11.22 3.54 1.30
C SER A 143 11.19 2.26 2.12
N MET A 144 10.99 2.42 3.43
CA MET A 144 10.74 1.34 4.35
C MET A 144 9.40 1.61 5.03
N ASP A 145 8.45 0.69 4.90
CA ASP A 145 7.19 0.73 5.63
C ASP A 145 7.34 -0.11 6.91
N ILE A 146 7.15 0.52 8.07
CA ILE A 146 7.17 -0.14 9.38
C ILE A 146 5.75 -0.16 9.92
N THR A 147 5.11 -1.33 9.91
CA THR A 147 3.77 -1.54 10.48
C THR A 147 3.88 -1.77 11.99
N ARG A 148 3.26 -0.90 12.78
CA ARG A 148 3.16 -1.03 14.25
C ARG A 148 2.00 -1.95 14.62
N PHE A 149 2.12 -2.60 15.79
CA PHE A 149 1.13 -3.56 16.28
C PHE A 149 0.77 -4.63 15.25
N ASP A 150 1.75 -5.02 14.43
CA ASP A 150 1.52 -5.95 13.33
C ASP A 150 1.26 -7.35 13.87
N LYS A 151 0.12 -7.92 13.49
CA LYS A 151 -0.35 -9.22 13.97
C LYS A 151 0.12 -10.29 13.00
N VAL A 152 0.97 -11.19 13.49
CA VAL A 152 1.39 -12.39 12.78
C VAL A 152 0.54 -13.57 13.22
N LEU A 153 0.18 -14.44 12.28
CA LEU A 153 -0.59 -15.65 12.54
C LEU A 153 0.33 -16.85 12.79
N LEU A 154 1.47 -16.88 12.10
CA LEU A 154 2.46 -17.95 12.21
C LEU A 154 3.70 -17.43 12.95
N PRO A 155 4.46 -18.32 13.63
CA PRO A 155 5.68 -17.93 14.31
C PRO A 155 6.69 -17.28 13.37
N ILE A 156 7.28 -16.16 13.79
CA ILE A 156 8.38 -15.50 13.07
C ILE A 156 9.55 -16.48 12.90
N GLN A 157 10.08 -16.56 11.68
CA GLN A 157 11.19 -17.41 11.34
C GLN A 157 12.51 -16.66 11.45
N THR A 158 13.57 -17.41 11.77
CA THR A 158 14.95 -16.91 11.70
C THR A 158 15.61 -17.52 10.48
N VAL A 159 15.93 -16.70 9.49
CA VAL A 159 16.51 -17.13 8.20
C VAL A 159 17.83 -16.41 7.93
N ASP A 160 18.68 -16.98 7.09
CA ASP A 160 19.92 -16.34 6.69
C ASP A 160 19.65 -15.20 5.69
N LEU A 161 20.34 -14.07 5.85
CA LEU A 161 20.23 -12.96 4.90
C LEU A 161 20.81 -13.35 3.54
N ILE A 162 20.02 -13.16 2.49
CA ILE A 162 20.45 -13.36 1.12
C ILE A 162 20.96 -12.04 0.54
N HIS A 163 22.26 -11.98 0.26
CA HIS A 163 22.92 -10.86 -0.42
C HIS A 163 23.72 -11.36 -1.63
N PRO A 164 23.14 -11.37 -2.85
CA PRO A 164 23.73 -12.03 -4.02
C PRO A 164 24.76 -11.14 -4.75
N TYR A 165 25.68 -10.54 -4.01
CA TYR A 165 26.71 -9.63 -4.53
C TYR A 165 28.10 -10.04 -4.04
N SER A 166 29.15 -9.51 -4.68
CA SER A 166 30.54 -9.88 -4.43
C SER A 166 30.99 -9.75 -2.97
N ASP A 167 30.36 -8.89 -2.17
CA ASP A 167 30.68 -8.68 -0.76
C ASP A 167 29.78 -9.46 0.22
N ALA A 168 29.07 -10.50 -0.25
CA ALA A 168 28.20 -11.37 0.57
C ALA A 168 28.83 -11.89 1.86
N GLU A 169 30.12 -12.23 1.84
CA GLU A 169 30.85 -12.72 3.02
C GLU A 169 30.88 -11.70 4.17
N ASN A 170 30.72 -10.41 3.87
CA ASN A 170 30.66 -9.35 4.88
C ASN A 170 29.26 -9.15 5.48
N LEU A 171 28.22 -9.72 4.89
CA LEU A 171 26.81 -9.56 5.30
C LEU A 171 26.20 -10.87 5.82
N VAL A 172 27.01 -11.73 6.43
CA VAL A 172 26.52 -12.98 7.02
C VAL A 172 25.81 -12.67 8.34
N CYS A 173 24.48 -12.69 8.33
CA CYS A 173 23.68 -12.62 9.55
C CYS A 173 22.37 -13.40 9.42
N LYS A 174 21.74 -13.64 10.57
CA LYS A 174 20.38 -14.16 10.66
C LYS A 174 19.40 -13.02 10.86
N ILE A 175 18.28 -13.08 10.17
CA ILE A 175 17.22 -12.07 10.20
C ILE A 175 15.89 -12.69 10.63
N ARG A 176 15.05 -11.87 11.24
CA ARG A 176 13.67 -12.25 11.59
C ARG A 176 12.77 -11.97 10.39
N CYS A 177 12.07 -12.99 9.91
CA CYS A 177 11.18 -12.89 8.76
C CYS A 177 9.79 -13.47 9.08
N MET A 178 8.74 -12.85 8.53
CA MET A 178 7.41 -13.48 8.48
C MET A 178 7.55 -14.85 7.81
N LYS A 179 6.86 -15.87 8.36
CA LYS A 179 6.90 -17.23 7.83
C LYS A 179 6.42 -17.24 6.37
N LEU A 180 7.07 -18.03 5.52
CA LEU A 180 6.81 -18.06 4.08
C LEU A 180 5.35 -18.30 3.75
N GLU A 181 4.70 -19.28 4.41
CA GLU A 181 3.29 -19.60 4.24
C GLU A 181 2.38 -18.40 4.51
N GLU A 182 2.70 -17.57 5.51
CA GLU A 182 1.92 -16.37 5.83
C GLU A 182 2.16 -15.25 4.81
N ILE A 183 3.37 -15.15 4.24
CA ILE A 183 3.65 -14.21 3.14
C ILE A 183 2.81 -14.60 1.92
N ILE A 184 2.79 -15.88 1.55
CA ILE A 184 1.99 -16.39 0.41
C ILE A 184 0.49 -16.21 0.67
N ALA A 185 0.01 -16.50 1.88
CA ALA A 185 -1.37 -16.21 2.29
C ALA A 185 -1.72 -14.72 2.15
N THR A 186 -0.76 -13.83 2.47
CA THR A 186 -0.94 -12.38 2.29
C THR A 186 -0.98 -12.00 0.81
N LYS A 187 -0.26 -12.70 -0.08
CA LYS A 187 -0.36 -12.51 -1.54
C LYS A 187 -1.73 -12.91 -2.08
N LEU A 188 -2.29 -14.04 -1.63
CA LEU A 188 -3.67 -14.42 -1.95
C LEU A 188 -4.69 -13.38 -1.46
N LYS A 189 -4.51 -12.87 -0.23
CA LYS A 189 -5.33 -11.77 0.29
C LYS A 189 -5.23 -10.50 -0.58
N CYS A 190 -4.02 -10.12 -0.99
CA CYS A 190 -3.84 -8.98 -1.89
C CYS A 190 -4.52 -9.20 -3.24
N LEU A 191 -4.49 -10.41 -3.81
CA LEU A 191 -5.18 -10.72 -5.07
C LEU A 191 -6.71 -10.62 -4.96
N LEU A 192 -7.28 -10.90 -3.77
CA LEU A 192 -8.69 -10.67 -3.47
C LEU A 192 -9.05 -9.15 -3.44
N GLN A 193 -8.07 -8.32 -3.11
CA GLN A 193 -8.25 -6.89 -2.78
C GLN A 193 -7.78 -5.92 -3.87
N ARG A 194 -6.90 -6.35 -4.77
CA ARG A 194 -6.36 -5.51 -5.83
C ARG A 194 -5.86 -6.36 -6.98
N GLN A 195 -5.87 -5.76 -8.16
CA GLN A 195 -5.22 -6.32 -9.32
C GLN A 195 -3.81 -5.75 -9.38
N HIS A 196 -2.84 -6.54 -8.95
CA HIS A 196 -1.44 -6.16 -8.89
C HIS A 196 -0.60 -7.38 -9.29
N ALA A 197 -0.07 -7.35 -10.52
CA ALA A 197 0.64 -8.49 -11.11
C ALA A 197 1.83 -9.02 -10.28
N PRO A 198 2.60 -8.19 -9.55
CA PRO A 198 3.63 -8.69 -8.65
C PRO A 198 3.11 -9.62 -7.55
N ASP A 199 1.84 -9.49 -7.12
CA ASP A 199 1.27 -10.40 -6.12
C ASP A 199 0.99 -11.80 -6.71
N LEU A 200 0.53 -11.87 -7.96
CA LEU A 200 0.35 -13.14 -8.69
C LEU A 200 1.70 -13.78 -9.02
N PHE A 201 2.68 -12.97 -9.45
CA PHE A 201 4.05 -13.45 -9.69
C PHE A 201 4.67 -14.06 -8.44
N ASP A 202 4.63 -13.33 -7.31
CA ASP A 202 5.21 -13.79 -6.05
C ASP A 202 4.57 -15.10 -5.59
N TYR A 203 3.25 -15.25 -5.73
CA TYR A 203 2.55 -16.51 -5.44
C TYR A 203 3.06 -17.65 -6.32
N VAL A 204 2.90 -17.54 -7.64
CA VAL A 204 3.19 -18.64 -8.57
C VAL A 204 4.67 -19.01 -8.55
N TYR A 205 5.54 -18.00 -8.50
CA TYR A 205 6.98 -18.24 -8.46
C TYR A 205 7.40 -18.98 -7.19
N SER A 206 6.78 -18.68 -6.05
CA SER A 206 7.04 -19.39 -4.79
C SER A 206 6.59 -20.86 -4.88
N ILE A 207 5.42 -21.13 -5.47
CA ILE A 207 4.95 -22.51 -5.73
C ILE A 207 5.94 -23.25 -6.64
N LYS A 208 6.39 -22.60 -7.72
CA LYS A 208 7.33 -23.19 -8.70
C LYS A 208 8.70 -23.50 -8.10
N LEU A 209 9.24 -22.62 -7.27
CA LEU A 209 10.55 -22.81 -6.64
C LEU A 209 10.54 -23.88 -5.54
N LEU A 210 9.48 -23.95 -4.74
CA LEU A 210 9.42 -24.85 -3.60
C LEU A 210 9.05 -26.29 -3.95
N GLY A 211 8.50 -26.54 -5.14
CA GLY A 211 8.29 -27.90 -5.66
C GLY A 211 7.46 -28.85 -4.78
N GLY A 212 6.70 -28.33 -3.79
CA GLY A 212 5.93 -29.11 -2.82
C GLY A 212 6.36 -28.96 -1.35
N GLU A 213 7.45 -28.25 -1.05
CA GLU A 213 7.89 -28.00 0.33
C GLU A 213 7.01 -26.98 1.08
N LEU A 214 6.16 -26.24 0.36
CA LEU A 214 5.24 -25.27 0.96
C LEU A 214 4.10 -25.99 1.68
N ASN A 215 3.89 -25.68 2.97
CA ASN A 215 2.74 -26.20 3.69
C ASN A 215 1.44 -25.50 3.22
N LYS A 216 0.78 -26.12 2.23
CA LYS A 216 -0.48 -25.62 1.64
C LYS A 216 -1.60 -25.46 2.67
N GLU A 217 -1.66 -26.32 3.68
CA GLU A 217 -2.65 -26.23 4.75
C GLU A 217 -2.46 -24.95 5.57
N GLU A 218 -1.23 -24.65 6.00
CA GLU A 218 -0.94 -23.40 6.72
C GLU A 218 -1.19 -22.16 5.86
N VAL A 219 -0.89 -22.21 4.56
CA VAL A 219 -1.17 -21.11 3.62
C VAL A 219 -2.67 -20.84 3.58
N VAL A 220 -3.50 -21.86 3.34
CA VAL A 220 -4.95 -21.66 3.21
C VAL A 220 -5.57 -21.29 4.55
N GLN A 221 -5.15 -21.89 5.66
CA GLN A 221 -5.63 -21.52 7.00
C GLN A 221 -5.30 -20.07 7.34
N SER A 222 -4.05 -19.65 7.11
CA SER A 222 -3.61 -18.27 7.32
C SER A 222 -4.36 -17.29 6.41
N PHE A 223 -4.61 -17.67 5.15
CA PHE A 223 -5.37 -16.85 4.22
C PHE A 223 -6.81 -16.68 4.70
N VAL A 224 -7.47 -17.78 5.05
CA VAL A 224 -8.85 -17.80 5.56
C VAL A 224 -8.97 -16.94 6.82
N GLN A 225 -8.08 -17.09 7.79
CA GLN A 225 -8.08 -16.29 9.03
C GLN A 225 -7.90 -14.79 8.80
N LYS A 226 -7.21 -14.39 7.71
CA LYS A 226 -7.07 -12.98 7.32
C LYS A 226 -8.31 -12.42 6.61
N THR A 227 -9.35 -13.22 6.41
CA THR A 227 -10.54 -12.82 5.64
C THR A 227 -11.85 -13.10 6.38
N ILE A 228 -12.94 -12.55 5.85
CA ILE A 228 -14.31 -12.75 6.36
C ILE A 228 -14.89 -14.14 6.01
N PHE A 229 -14.19 -14.93 5.19
CA PHE A 229 -14.72 -16.15 4.60
C PHE A 229 -14.47 -17.41 5.45
N GLY A 230 -14.14 -17.25 6.74
CA GLY A 230 -13.90 -18.37 7.66
C GLY A 230 -15.02 -19.41 7.74
N ARG A 231 -16.28 -19.02 7.52
CA ARG A 231 -17.43 -19.93 7.55
C ARG A 231 -17.60 -20.76 6.28
N ASN A 232 -17.19 -20.23 5.14
CA ASN A 232 -17.17 -20.96 3.87
C ASN A 232 -15.93 -20.55 3.06
N PRO A 233 -14.76 -21.14 3.37
CA PRO A 233 -13.52 -20.86 2.66
C PRO A 233 -13.59 -21.14 1.17
N HIS A 234 -14.46 -22.07 0.73
CA HIS A 234 -14.61 -22.42 -0.68
C HIS A 234 -15.00 -21.21 -1.56
N VAL A 235 -15.69 -20.22 -0.98
CA VAL A 235 -16.03 -18.96 -1.66
C VAL A 235 -14.80 -18.20 -2.14
N LEU A 236 -13.70 -18.23 -1.38
CA LEU A 236 -12.44 -17.58 -1.78
C LEU A 236 -11.92 -18.17 -3.09
N LYS A 237 -12.05 -19.49 -3.26
CA LYS A 237 -11.67 -20.18 -4.49
C LYS A 237 -12.43 -19.59 -5.69
N ASP A 238 -13.77 -19.50 -5.60
CA ASP A 238 -14.60 -18.96 -6.69
C ASP A 238 -14.24 -17.51 -7.03
N ILE A 239 -14.03 -16.65 -6.02
CA ILE A 239 -13.65 -15.25 -6.24
C ILE A 239 -12.28 -15.16 -6.93
N LEU A 240 -11.30 -15.95 -6.50
CA LEU A 240 -9.97 -15.95 -7.09
C LEU A 240 -9.95 -16.54 -8.50
N HIS A 241 -10.74 -17.58 -8.80
CA HIS A 241 -10.89 -18.13 -10.14
C HIS A 241 -11.50 -17.14 -11.13
N LYS A 242 -12.44 -16.33 -10.67
CA LYS A 242 -13.11 -15.29 -11.47
C LYS A 242 -12.37 -13.95 -11.46
N THR A 243 -11.11 -13.95 -11.05
CA THR A 243 -10.26 -12.75 -11.13
C THR A 243 -10.15 -12.28 -12.58
N PRO A 244 -10.27 -10.97 -12.87
CA PRO A 244 -10.11 -10.45 -14.23
C PRO A 244 -8.65 -10.52 -14.69
N PHE A 245 -8.28 -11.62 -15.33
CA PHE A 245 -6.91 -11.87 -15.75
C PHE A 245 -6.42 -10.96 -16.88
N ASP A 246 -7.32 -10.28 -17.61
CA ASP A 246 -6.96 -9.34 -18.68
C ASP A 246 -6.05 -8.21 -18.18
N TYR A 247 -6.31 -7.71 -16.96
CA TYR A 247 -5.42 -6.74 -16.33
C TYR A 247 -4.01 -7.30 -16.16
N PHE A 248 -3.88 -8.54 -15.70
CA PHE A 248 -2.57 -9.16 -15.49
C PHE A 248 -1.85 -9.30 -16.82
N LYS A 249 -2.55 -9.72 -17.88
CA LYS A 249 -1.98 -9.82 -19.24
C LYS A 249 -1.44 -8.49 -19.75
N GLU A 250 -2.15 -7.39 -19.51
CA GLU A 250 -1.73 -6.06 -19.97
C GLU A 250 -0.55 -5.47 -19.16
N TYR A 251 -0.49 -5.75 -17.86
CA TYR A 251 0.46 -5.11 -16.93
C TYR A 251 1.61 -6.00 -16.46
N TRP A 252 1.64 -7.29 -16.83
CA TRP A 252 2.66 -8.25 -16.39
C TRP A 252 4.09 -7.76 -16.63
N SER A 253 4.43 -7.52 -17.90
CA SER A 253 5.77 -7.07 -18.31
C SER A 253 6.12 -5.65 -17.85
N LYS A 254 5.10 -4.84 -17.53
CA LYS A 254 5.28 -3.44 -17.08
C LYS A 254 5.61 -3.35 -15.58
N THR A 255 5.15 -4.30 -14.78
CA THR A 255 5.17 -4.21 -13.31
C THR A 255 6.04 -5.26 -12.65
N VAL A 256 6.20 -6.43 -13.27
CA VAL A 256 7.07 -7.49 -12.76
C VAL A 256 8.50 -7.24 -13.26
N VAL A 257 9.34 -6.74 -12.36
CA VAL A 257 10.77 -6.51 -12.63
C VAL A 257 11.56 -7.72 -12.14
N CYS A 258 11.92 -8.64 -13.02
CA CYS A 258 12.64 -9.87 -12.69
C CYS A 258 13.68 -10.18 -13.77
N ALA A 259 14.73 -10.93 -13.41
CA ALA A 259 15.69 -11.40 -14.38
C ALA A 259 15.00 -12.28 -15.43
N LYS A 260 15.31 -12.07 -16.71
CA LYS A 260 14.67 -12.76 -17.83
C LYS A 260 14.64 -14.29 -17.70
N GLN A 261 15.72 -14.87 -17.18
CA GLN A 261 15.85 -16.32 -16.95
C GLN A 261 14.84 -16.89 -15.93
N PHE A 262 14.26 -16.04 -15.09
CA PHE A 262 13.26 -16.43 -14.08
C PHE A 262 11.87 -15.87 -14.40
N LEU A 263 11.75 -15.03 -15.43
CA LEU A 263 10.48 -14.49 -15.87
C LEU A 263 9.74 -15.54 -16.70
N PHE A 264 8.54 -15.90 -16.27
CA PHE A 264 7.63 -16.78 -16.99
C PHE A 264 6.46 -15.98 -17.58
N GLY A 265 5.83 -16.57 -18.60
CA GLY A 265 4.70 -15.95 -19.30
C GLY A 265 3.49 -15.78 -18.39
N VAL A 266 2.73 -14.71 -18.61
CA VAL A 266 1.51 -14.44 -17.82
C VAL A 266 0.47 -15.57 -17.96
N ASP A 267 0.35 -16.19 -19.13
CA ASP A 267 -0.59 -17.30 -19.33
C ASP A 267 -0.14 -18.57 -18.58
N GLU A 268 1.17 -18.84 -18.52
CA GLU A 268 1.72 -19.90 -17.66
C GLU A 268 1.41 -19.60 -16.19
N ALA A 269 1.59 -18.34 -15.76
CA ALA A 269 1.29 -17.91 -14.41
C ALA A 269 -0.17 -18.14 -14.03
N ILE A 270 -1.09 -17.73 -14.89
CA ILE A 270 -2.53 -17.86 -14.69
C ILE A 270 -2.92 -19.34 -14.63
N ASN A 271 -2.41 -20.17 -15.54
CA ASN A 271 -2.71 -21.60 -15.57
C ASN A 271 -2.21 -22.33 -14.32
N LEU A 272 -0.99 -22.02 -13.87
CA LEU A 272 -0.44 -22.57 -12.64
C LEU A 272 -1.26 -22.12 -11.43
N PHE A 273 -1.61 -20.83 -11.36
CA PHE A 273 -2.43 -20.28 -10.29
C PHE A 273 -3.79 -20.97 -10.20
N THR A 274 -4.55 -21.04 -11.29
CA THR A 274 -5.88 -21.65 -11.31
C THR A 274 -5.84 -23.15 -11.02
N THR A 275 -4.83 -23.86 -11.51
CA THR A 275 -4.64 -25.29 -11.20
C THR A 275 -4.31 -25.50 -9.73
N ASP A 276 -3.42 -24.66 -9.18
CA ASP A 276 -2.98 -24.79 -7.79
C ASP A 276 -4.10 -24.44 -6.80
N LEU A 277 -4.99 -23.49 -7.12
CA LEU A 277 -6.16 -23.16 -6.31
C LEU A 277 -7.06 -24.37 -6.02
N GLU A 278 -7.25 -25.26 -6.99
CA GLU A 278 -8.03 -26.49 -6.78
C GLU A 278 -7.39 -27.38 -5.71
N THR A 279 -6.06 -27.53 -5.75
CA THR A 279 -5.33 -28.32 -4.76
C THR A 279 -5.25 -27.63 -3.40
N LEU A 280 -5.11 -26.30 -3.38
CA LEU A 280 -4.99 -25.50 -2.16
C LEU A 280 -6.29 -25.52 -1.34
N PHE A 281 -7.43 -25.46 -2.02
CA PHE A 281 -8.75 -25.48 -1.38
C PHE A 281 -9.37 -26.87 -1.26
N ALA A 282 -8.67 -27.94 -1.66
CA ALA A 282 -9.18 -29.31 -1.56
C ALA A 282 -9.57 -29.72 -0.13
N ILE A 283 -8.92 -29.14 0.89
CA ILE A 283 -9.24 -29.38 2.31
C ILE A 283 -10.54 -28.70 2.78
N TYR A 284 -11.07 -27.75 2.00
CA TYR A 284 -12.30 -27.01 2.27
C TYR A 284 -13.32 -27.25 1.16
N PRO A 285 -14.01 -28.42 1.18
CA PRO A 285 -15.12 -28.64 0.27
C PRO A 285 -16.20 -27.58 0.52
N ASP A 286 -16.99 -27.28 -0.50
CA ASP A 286 -18.15 -26.42 -0.33
C ASP A 286 -19.10 -27.07 0.69
N ASN A 287 -19.33 -26.36 1.78
CA ASN A 287 -20.19 -26.82 2.86
C ASN A 287 -21.65 -26.37 2.66
N GLY A 288 -21.97 -25.74 1.52
CA GLY A 288 -23.30 -25.23 1.21
C GLY A 288 -23.74 -24.08 2.11
N PHE A 289 -22.81 -23.50 2.90
CA PHE A 289 -23.11 -22.40 3.81
C PHE A 289 -23.32 -21.12 3.00
N ALA A 290 -24.58 -20.85 2.67
CA ALA A 290 -25.04 -19.68 1.93
C ALA A 290 -25.44 -18.49 2.83
N GLN A 291 -25.15 -18.55 4.14
CA GLN A 291 -25.88 -17.77 5.15
C GLN A 291 -25.29 -16.40 5.53
N PHE A 292 -24.15 -15.96 4.98
CA PHE A 292 -23.69 -14.58 5.16
C PHE A 292 -23.71 -13.83 3.82
N ALA A 293 -24.30 -12.64 3.81
CA ALA A 293 -24.41 -11.85 2.59
C ALA A 293 -23.04 -11.23 2.26
N TYR A 294 -22.41 -11.64 1.17
CA TYR A 294 -21.16 -11.06 0.68
C TYR A 294 -21.27 -10.65 -0.79
N PHE A 295 -20.32 -9.85 -1.27
CA PHE A 295 -20.24 -9.50 -2.68
C PHE A 295 -19.47 -10.59 -3.44
N SER A 296 -20.21 -11.38 -4.23
CA SER A 296 -19.66 -12.42 -5.12
C SER A 296 -18.70 -11.83 -6.15
N ALA A 297 -17.98 -12.67 -6.89
CA ALA A 297 -17.03 -12.22 -7.89
C ALA A 297 -17.67 -11.30 -8.95
N GLU A 298 -18.90 -11.59 -9.36
CA GLU A 298 -19.66 -10.84 -10.37
C GLU A 298 -19.99 -9.43 -9.89
N LEU A 299 -20.30 -9.26 -8.60
CA LEU A 299 -20.57 -7.94 -8.02
C LEU A 299 -19.29 -7.23 -7.60
N ARG A 300 -18.32 -7.96 -7.06
CA ARG A 300 -17.06 -7.44 -6.53
C ARG A 300 -16.19 -6.89 -7.65
N THR A 301 -16.01 -7.63 -8.73
CA THR A 301 -15.12 -7.25 -9.84
C THR A 301 -15.41 -5.84 -10.38
N PRO A 302 -16.65 -5.48 -10.74
CA PRO A 302 -17.00 -4.13 -11.16
C PRO A 302 -16.71 -3.07 -10.10
N ILE A 303 -17.01 -3.35 -8.82
CA ILE A 303 -16.74 -2.44 -7.70
C ILE A 303 -15.23 -2.14 -7.61
N MET A 304 -14.40 -3.19 -7.63
CA MET A 304 -12.95 -3.07 -7.53
C MET A 304 -12.37 -2.31 -8.73
N LYS A 305 -12.86 -2.60 -9.94
CA LYS A 305 -12.46 -1.89 -11.16
C LYS A 305 -12.77 -0.39 -11.07
N ALA A 306 -14.00 -0.03 -10.72
CA ALA A 306 -14.41 1.38 -10.63
C ALA A 306 -13.66 2.13 -9.52
N GLY A 307 -13.37 1.48 -8.40
CA GLY A 307 -12.54 2.04 -7.34
C GLY A 307 -11.12 2.38 -7.80
N ARG A 308 -10.47 1.45 -8.51
CA ARG A 308 -9.12 1.66 -9.06
C ARG A 308 -9.10 2.75 -10.13
N GLU A 309 -10.06 2.71 -11.05
CA GLU A 309 -10.13 3.63 -12.18
C GLU A 309 -10.79 4.96 -11.82
N GLN A 310 -11.30 5.11 -10.60
CA GLN A 310 -12.06 6.27 -10.12
C GLN A 310 -13.21 6.63 -11.07
N THR A 311 -13.94 5.62 -11.53
CA THR A 311 -15.14 5.79 -12.36
C THR A 311 -16.42 5.57 -11.55
N LEU A 312 -17.51 6.14 -12.02
CA LEU A 312 -18.83 5.92 -11.44
C LEU A 312 -19.31 4.51 -11.76
N LEU A 313 -20.19 4.00 -10.89
CA LEU A 313 -20.90 2.75 -11.07
C LEU A 313 -22.38 3.03 -11.28
N LYS A 314 -22.96 2.34 -12.26
CA LYS A 314 -24.40 2.26 -12.41
C LYS A 314 -24.88 0.99 -11.73
N ILE A 315 -25.83 1.14 -10.81
CA ILE A 315 -26.33 0.03 -9.97
C ILE A 315 -27.85 0.07 -9.97
N ARG A 316 -28.47 -1.07 -10.25
CA ARG A 316 -29.89 -1.27 -10.00
C ARG A 316 -30.08 -1.89 -8.62
N TYR A 317 -30.68 -1.14 -7.71
CA TYR A 317 -30.84 -1.53 -6.32
C TYR A 317 -32.29 -1.36 -5.87
N LYS A 318 -32.94 -2.47 -5.51
CA LYS A 318 -34.38 -2.51 -5.17
C LYS A 318 -35.27 -1.83 -6.21
N GLY A 319 -35.12 -2.21 -7.47
CA GLY A 319 -35.90 -1.71 -8.61
C GLY A 319 -35.54 -0.31 -9.10
N ALA A 320 -34.60 0.39 -8.44
CA ALA A 320 -34.20 1.74 -8.82
C ALA A 320 -32.75 1.80 -9.31
N ASP A 321 -32.55 2.41 -10.48
CA ASP A 321 -31.23 2.68 -11.03
C ASP A 321 -30.58 3.87 -10.29
N ARG A 322 -29.27 3.75 -10.04
CA ARG A 322 -28.46 4.72 -9.30
C ARG A 322 -27.10 4.87 -9.95
N ILE A 323 -26.56 6.09 -9.90
CA ILE A 323 -25.18 6.38 -10.25
C ILE A 323 -24.41 6.71 -8.97
N VAL A 324 -23.35 5.96 -8.69
CA VAL A 324 -22.68 6.01 -7.39
C VAL A 324 -21.16 6.04 -7.51
N GLU A 325 -20.52 6.68 -6.53
CA GLU A 325 -19.08 6.65 -6.30
C GLU A 325 -18.74 5.49 -5.35
N PRO A 326 -17.91 4.51 -5.75
CA PRO A 326 -17.52 3.38 -4.90
C PRO A 326 -16.44 3.76 -3.88
N TYR A 327 -16.66 3.48 -2.58
CA TYR A 327 -15.68 3.80 -1.53
C TYR A 327 -15.17 2.60 -0.73
N SER A 328 -16.03 1.71 -0.22
CA SER A 328 -15.54 0.61 0.64
C SER A 328 -16.47 -0.59 0.69
N LEU A 329 -15.91 -1.77 0.91
CA LEU A 329 -16.61 -2.99 1.28
C LEU A 329 -16.25 -3.33 2.72
N LYS A 330 -17.24 -3.38 3.62
CA LYS A 330 -17.02 -3.65 5.06
C LYS A 330 -17.94 -4.75 5.54
N TYR A 331 -17.38 -5.78 6.15
CA TYR A 331 -18.15 -6.80 6.83
C TYR A 331 -18.54 -6.34 8.22
N LEU A 332 -19.83 -6.41 8.56
CA LEU A 332 -20.35 -5.98 9.85
C LEU A 332 -21.48 -6.91 10.31
N GLN A 333 -21.53 -7.14 11.61
CA GLN A 333 -22.59 -7.81 12.34
C GLN A 333 -23.56 -6.77 12.90
N ARG A 334 -24.85 -7.00 12.68
CA ARG A 334 -25.94 -6.22 13.28
C ARG A 334 -26.27 -6.73 14.69
N LYS A 335 -27.01 -5.93 15.46
CA LYS A 335 -27.46 -6.29 16.82
C LYS A 335 -28.34 -7.54 16.88
N ASP A 336 -28.99 -7.89 15.77
CA ASP A 336 -29.81 -9.10 15.61
C ASP A 336 -28.96 -10.35 15.30
N GLY A 337 -27.62 -10.22 15.26
CA GLY A 337 -26.68 -11.29 14.95
C GLY A 337 -26.44 -11.50 13.45
N ALA A 338 -27.19 -10.82 12.57
CA ALA A 338 -27.03 -10.97 11.12
C ALA A 338 -25.72 -10.33 10.65
N GLU A 339 -24.91 -11.11 9.94
CA GLU A 339 -23.62 -10.67 9.42
C GLU A 339 -23.68 -10.47 7.90
N ARG A 340 -23.21 -9.30 7.45
CA ARG A 340 -23.27 -8.91 6.04
C ARG A 340 -22.05 -8.07 5.66
N GLU A 341 -21.61 -8.21 4.42
CA GLU A 341 -20.76 -7.25 3.76
C GLU A 341 -21.60 -6.08 3.24
N TYR A 342 -21.15 -4.87 3.52
CA TYR A 342 -21.79 -3.61 3.16
C TYR A 342 -20.91 -2.84 2.17
N PHE A 343 -21.51 -2.43 1.08
CA PHE A 343 -20.88 -1.57 0.09
C PHE A 343 -21.25 -0.11 0.34
N TYR A 344 -20.29 0.68 0.82
CA TYR A 344 -20.45 2.10 1.06
C TYR A 344 -20.14 2.89 -0.20
N VAL A 345 -21.06 3.78 -0.54
CA VAL A 345 -21.02 4.60 -1.74
C VAL A 345 -21.46 6.02 -1.44
N PHE A 346 -21.09 6.96 -2.31
CA PHE A 346 -21.82 8.23 -2.42
C PHE A 346 -22.79 8.15 -3.59
N ASN A 347 -24.09 8.16 -3.31
CA ASN A 347 -25.12 8.19 -4.33
C ASN A 347 -25.17 9.59 -4.96
N LYS A 348 -24.89 9.70 -6.26
CA LYS A 348 -24.96 10.98 -6.98
C LYS A 348 -26.35 11.27 -7.52
N SER A 349 -27.02 10.26 -8.04
CA SER A 349 -28.34 10.40 -8.65
C SER A 349 -29.07 9.06 -8.71
N GLY A 350 -30.39 9.12 -8.84
CA GLY A 350 -31.24 7.92 -8.93
C GLY A 350 -31.77 7.42 -7.58
N GLY A 351 -32.88 6.69 -7.67
CA GLY A 351 -33.78 6.41 -6.55
C GLY A 351 -34.48 7.65 -5.99
N GLU A 352 -35.32 7.46 -4.98
CA GLU A 352 -36.14 8.54 -4.37
C GLU A 352 -35.35 9.50 -3.47
N ASN A 353 -34.08 9.19 -3.22
CA ASN A 353 -33.28 9.84 -2.20
C ASN A 353 -32.37 10.93 -2.79
N LYS A 354 -32.23 12.05 -2.07
CA LYS A 354 -31.23 13.07 -2.39
C LYS A 354 -29.80 12.51 -2.40
N PRO A 355 -28.87 13.12 -3.15
CA PRO A 355 -27.47 12.69 -3.19
C PRO A 355 -26.85 12.63 -1.79
N GLY A 356 -25.98 11.65 -1.58
CA GLY A 356 -25.29 11.47 -0.30
C GLY A 356 -24.81 10.06 -0.04
N VAL A 357 -24.15 9.87 1.10
CA VAL A 357 -23.61 8.57 1.52
C VAL A 357 -24.73 7.56 1.72
N ARG A 358 -24.56 6.37 1.15
CA ARG A 358 -25.46 5.22 1.27
C ARG A 358 -24.65 3.95 1.46
N CYS A 359 -25.31 2.90 1.96
CA CYS A 359 -24.75 1.55 2.00
C CYS A 359 -25.72 0.58 1.31
N PHE A 360 -25.15 -0.36 0.55
CA PHE A 360 -25.88 -1.42 -0.13
C PHE A 360 -25.42 -2.78 0.39
N VAL A 361 -26.31 -3.77 0.32
CA VAL A 361 -26.01 -5.18 0.58
C VAL A 361 -26.20 -5.96 -0.72
N ALA A 362 -25.40 -7.01 -0.92
CA ALA A 362 -25.36 -7.76 -2.16
C ALA A 362 -26.74 -8.31 -2.60
N GLU A 363 -27.52 -8.85 -1.65
CA GLU A 363 -28.86 -9.46 -1.88
C GLU A 363 -29.86 -8.56 -2.61
N ASN A 364 -29.69 -7.24 -2.54
CA ASN A 364 -30.62 -6.26 -3.09
C ASN A 364 -30.10 -5.60 -4.38
N ILE A 365 -28.92 -6.00 -4.85
CA ILE A 365 -28.37 -5.52 -6.12
C ILE A 365 -28.87 -6.45 -7.23
N GLU A 366 -29.62 -5.87 -8.18
CA GLU A 366 -30.14 -6.57 -9.35
C GLU A 366 -29.13 -6.54 -10.51
N SER A 367 -28.39 -5.44 -10.66
CA SER A 367 -27.31 -5.31 -11.64
C SER A 367 -26.28 -4.26 -11.24
N ILE A 368 -25.06 -4.42 -11.77
CA ILE A 368 -23.95 -3.49 -11.60
C ILE A 368 -23.18 -3.37 -12.91
N GLU A 369 -22.93 -2.13 -13.34
CA GLU A 369 -22.27 -1.81 -14.61
C GLU A 369 -21.18 -0.76 -14.35
N ASN A 370 -19.98 -1.01 -14.87
CA ASN A 370 -18.91 -0.01 -14.90
C ASN A 370 -19.25 1.08 -15.93
N THR A 371 -18.96 2.33 -15.58
CA THR A 371 -19.05 3.47 -16.51
C THR A 371 -17.66 4.01 -16.82
N ASP A 372 -17.56 4.86 -17.84
CA ASP A 372 -16.33 5.60 -18.17
C ASP A 372 -16.27 6.98 -17.49
N GLU A 373 -17.35 7.41 -16.83
CA GLU A 373 -17.42 8.71 -16.18
C GLU A 373 -16.56 8.73 -14.92
N LYS A 374 -15.58 9.64 -14.87
CA LYS A 374 -14.66 9.78 -13.74
C LYS A 374 -15.30 10.59 -12.61
N PHE A 375 -14.91 10.31 -11.36
CA PHE A 375 -15.24 11.16 -10.22
C PHE A 375 -13.99 11.59 -9.46
N THR A 376 -14.10 12.71 -8.76
CA THR A 376 -13.09 13.12 -7.77
C THR A 376 -13.54 12.59 -6.40
N PRO A 377 -12.76 11.72 -5.74
CA PRO A 377 -13.16 11.15 -4.46
C PRO A 377 -13.40 12.24 -3.40
N GLN A 378 -14.59 12.20 -2.79
CA GLN A 378 -14.95 13.04 -1.64
C GLN A 378 -14.49 12.42 -0.32
N TYR A 379 -14.27 11.11 -0.32
CA TYR A 379 -13.77 10.31 0.81
C TYR A 379 -12.59 9.45 0.36
N PRO A 380 -11.75 8.94 1.27
CA PRO A 380 -10.75 7.94 0.93
C PRO A 380 -11.39 6.69 0.32
N ILE A 381 -10.83 6.19 -0.78
CA ILE A 381 -11.22 4.91 -1.35
C ILE A 381 -10.51 3.80 -0.57
N GLU A 382 -11.30 2.94 0.06
CA GLU A 382 -10.89 1.94 1.03
C GLU A 382 -11.07 0.50 0.52
N LEU A 383 -11.32 0.32 -0.78
CA LEU A 383 -11.61 -0.99 -1.39
C LEU A 383 -10.45 -1.98 -1.28
N SER A 384 -9.22 -1.53 -1.05
CA SER A 384 -8.09 -2.39 -0.72
C SER A 384 -8.29 -3.23 0.55
N LYS A 385 -9.32 -2.98 1.35
CA LYS A 385 -9.70 -3.76 2.54
C LYS A 385 -10.82 -4.77 2.30
N ALA A 386 -11.30 -4.89 1.07
CA ALA A 386 -12.45 -5.74 0.78
C ALA A 386 -12.16 -7.19 1.20
N GLY A 387 -13.09 -7.79 1.96
CA GLY A 387 -12.95 -9.15 2.47
C GLY A 387 -12.09 -9.32 3.72
N GLU A 388 -11.62 -8.25 4.39
CA GLU A 388 -10.91 -8.35 5.68
C GLU A 388 -11.86 -8.42 6.88
N THR A 389 -11.44 -9.17 7.90
CA THR A 389 -12.13 -9.20 9.19
C THR A 389 -11.96 -7.83 9.88
N PRO A 390 -13.06 -7.16 10.27
CA PRO A 390 -12.98 -5.88 10.96
C PRO A 390 -12.43 -6.06 12.39
N GLU A 391 -11.68 -5.08 12.90
CA GLU A 391 -11.27 -5.08 14.32
C GLU A 391 -12.47 -4.96 15.28
N ASN A 392 -13.51 -4.22 14.87
CA ASN A 392 -14.80 -4.18 15.55
C ASN A 392 -15.89 -4.69 14.60
N PRO A 393 -16.42 -5.91 14.82
CA PRO A 393 -17.40 -6.49 13.92
C PRO A 393 -18.77 -5.85 14.04
N TYR A 394 -19.06 -5.03 15.05
CA TYR A 394 -20.41 -4.52 15.27
C TYR A 394 -20.68 -3.22 14.49
N LEU A 395 -21.76 -3.19 13.71
CA LEU A 395 -22.26 -1.97 13.06
C LEU A 395 -22.65 -0.90 14.09
N PHE A 396 -23.08 -1.33 15.27
CA PHE A 396 -23.34 -0.50 16.44
C PHE A 396 -22.67 -1.19 17.62
N ASP A 397 -21.57 -0.63 18.10
CA ASP A 397 -20.87 -1.16 19.29
C ASP A 397 -21.86 -1.22 20.48
N PRO A 398 -22.23 -2.43 20.94
CA PRO A 398 -23.21 -2.58 22.01
C PRO A 398 -22.69 -2.08 23.36
N ASN A 399 -21.37 -1.90 23.51
CA ASN A 399 -20.72 -1.46 24.74
C ASN A 399 -20.29 0.02 24.70
N ARG A 400 -20.44 0.70 23.56
CA ARG A 400 -20.13 2.12 23.43
C ARG A 400 -21.29 2.96 23.92
N PRO A 401 -21.10 3.86 24.92
CA PRO A 401 -22.15 4.77 25.36
C PRO A 401 -22.68 5.58 24.18
N THR A 402 -23.99 5.55 23.94
CA THR A 402 -24.62 6.45 22.95
C THR A 402 -24.31 7.90 23.34
N PRO A 403 -23.72 8.72 22.45
CA PRO A 403 -23.49 10.12 22.75
C PRO A 403 -24.82 10.78 23.08
N ALA A 404 -24.89 11.51 24.19
CA ALA A 404 -26.08 12.28 24.54
C ALA A 404 -26.46 13.21 23.38
N PRO A 405 -27.76 13.38 23.07
CA PRO A 405 -28.20 14.24 21.98
C PRO A 405 -27.66 15.66 22.22
N ARG A 406 -26.80 16.13 21.34
CA ARG A 406 -26.26 17.50 21.43
C ARG A 406 -27.37 18.50 21.10
N PRO A 407 -27.63 19.51 21.95
CA PRO A 407 -28.60 20.54 21.61
C PRO A 407 -28.11 21.33 20.39
N ARG A 408 -29.03 21.63 19.47
CA ARG A 408 -28.76 22.48 18.30
C ARG A 408 -28.28 23.86 18.78
N LYS A 409 -27.02 24.20 18.51
CA LYS A 409 -26.53 25.58 18.68
C LYS A 409 -26.97 26.42 17.48
N ASN A 410 -27.74 27.47 17.76
CA ASN A 410 -28.02 28.55 16.81
C ASN A 410 -26.71 29.24 16.41
N PHE A 411 -26.49 29.39 15.12
CA PHE A 411 -25.37 30.16 14.57
C PHE A 411 -25.62 31.66 14.76
N GLY A 412 -24.87 32.26 15.69
CA GLY A 412 -24.70 33.72 15.77
C GLY A 412 -23.66 34.20 14.76
N ILE A 413 -24.01 35.22 13.99
CA ILE A 413 -23.16 35.87 13.00
C ILE A 413 -22.06 36.67 13.72
N SER A 414 -20.79 36.30 13.53
CA SER A 414 -19.65 37.09 13.98
C SER A 414 -19.14 37.99 12.85
N ARG A 415 -19.16 39.30 13.09
CA ARG A 415 -18.58 40.34 12.23
C ARG A 415 -17.06 40.24 12.21
N THR A 416 -16.45 40.11 11.04
CA THR A 416 -15.01 40.32 10.84
C THR A 416 -14.73 41.78 10.49
N SER A 417 -13.88 42.44 11.27
CA SER A 417 -13.39 43.80 11.01
C SER A 417 -12.37 43.80 9.86
N SER A 418 -12.57 44.66 8.86
CA SER A 418 -11.57 45.01 7.86
C SER A 418 -10.55 46.00 8.43
N ARG A 419 -9.24 45.71 8.33
CA ARG A 419 -8.17 46.71 8.50
C ARG A 419 -7.60 47.10 7.15
N SER A 420 -7.46 48.41 6.95
CA SER A 420 -6.98 49.08 5.74
C SER A 420 -5.46 48.92 5.54
N THR A 421 -5.08 48.97 4.26
CA THR A 421 -3.73 48.86 3.69
C THR A 421 -3.09 50.23 3.50
N PHE A 422 -2.10 50.59 4.32
CA PHE A 422 -1.09 51.59 3.99
C PHE A 422 0.25 51.12 4.59
N GLY A 423 1.17 50.70 3.71
CA GLY A 423 2.48 50.15 4.05
C GLY A 423 3.13 49.52 2.81
N PRO A 424 4.48 49.43 2.76
CA PRO A 424 5.20 48.94 1.60
C PRO A 424 4.78 47.50 1.24
N LYS A 425 4.64 47.22 -0.06
CA LYS A 425 4.35 45.89 -0.59
C LYS A 425 5.61 45.23 -1.13
N TYR A 426 5.99 44.13 -0.50
CA TYR A 426 7.13 43.28 -0.85
C TYR A 426 6.72 42.31 -1.96
N ILE A 427 7.44 42.31 -3.08
CA ILE A 427 7.16 41.46 -4.24
C ILE A 427 8.04 40.22 -4.20
N TYR A 428 7.42 39.05 -4.14
CA TYR A 428 8.09 37.75 -4.20
C TYR A 428 7.78 37.05 -5.52
N GLN A 429 8.80 36.46 -6.16
CA GLN A 429 8.64 35.70 -7.39
C GLN A 429 8.75 34.21 -7.12
N CYS A 430 7.76 33.44 -7.57
CA CYS A 430 7.78 31.99 -7.49
C CYS A 430 8.97 31.44 -8.29
N SER A 431 9.81 30.64 -7.64
CA SER A 431 10.98 30.01 -8.26
C SER A 431 10.62 28.99 -9.34
N TYR A 432 9.38 28.49 -9.34
CA TYR A 432 8.90 27.48 -10.29
C TYR A 432 8.24 28.08 -11.54
N CYS A 433 7.31 29.03 -11.38
CA CYS A 433 6.54 29.57 -12.52
C CYS A 433 6.86 31.03 -12.86
N GLY A 434 7.75 31.69 -12.10
CA GLY A 434 8.13 33.08 -12.33
C GLY A 434 7.02 34.11 -12.11
N ARG A 435 5.89 33.72 -11.48
CA ARG A 435 4.78 34.63 -11.17
C ARG A 435 5.11 35.46 -9.93
N LYS A 436 4.82 36.77 -9.98
CA LYS A 436 5.11 37.74 -8.91
C LYS A 436 3.90 37.95 -8.01
N PHE A 437 4.14 37.99 -6.70
CA PHE A 437 3.13 38.10 -5.65
C PHE A 437 3.46 39.28 -4.72
N PRO A 438 2.61 40.34 -4.67
CA PRO A 438 2.78 41.41 -3.69
C PRO A 438 2.25 40.97 -2.33
N LYS A 439 3.08 41.06 -1.30
CA LYS A 439 2.75 40.74 0.10
C LYS A 439 2.98 41.98 0.98
N SER A 440 2.16 42.14 2.01
CA SER A 440 2.31 43.19 3.03
C SER A 440 3.29 42.82 4.14
N LYS A 441 3.75 41.57 4.19
CA LYS A 441 4.73 41.05 5.15
C LYS A 441 5.92 40.45 4.40
N HIS A 442 7.12 40.62 4.97
CA HIS A 442 8.37 40.12 4.41
C HIS A 442 8.56 38.62 4.71
N ASP A 443 7.83 37.77 3.98
CA ASP A 443 7.78 36.32 4.14
C ASP A 443 7.76 35.64 2.76
N ASN A 444 8.64 34.66 2.57
CA ASN A 444 8.89 34.00 1.28
C ASN A 444 7.90 32.88 0.93
N THR A 445 6.95 32.55 1.82
CA THR A 445 5.94 31.52 1.56
C THR A 445 4.89 32.00 0.54
N LEU A 446 4.56 31.14 -0.42
CA LEU A 446 3.52 31.38 -1.42
C LEU A 446 2.37 30.40 -1.21
N ARG A 447 1.14 30.93 -1.17
CA ARG A 447 -0.06 30.10 -1.20
C ARG A 447 -0.14 29.36 -2.53
N GLU A 448 -0.92 28.29 -2.52
CA GLU A 448 -1.24 27.57 -3.75
C GLU A 448 -1.78 28.52 -4.82
N HIS A 449 -1.19 28.45 -6.01
CA HIS A 449 -1.51 29.32 -7.12
C HIS A 449 -1.36 28.58 -8.45
N LYS A 450 -1.91 29.19 -9.49
CA LYS A 450 -1.75 28.72 -10.88
C LYS A 450 -0.60 29.44 -11.55
N ASP A 451 0.10 28.77 -12.46
CA ASP A 451 1.13 29.37 -13.31
C ASP A 451 0.51 30.33 -14.34
N LYS A 452 1.33 30.87 -15.25
CA LYS A 452 0.87 31.80 -16.30
C LYS A 452 -0.06 31.15 -17.32
N ASN A 453 -0.03 29.82 -17.45
CA ASN A 453 -0.81 29.03 -18.41
C ASN A 453 -2.06 28.40 -17.77
N GLY A 454 -2.34 28.69 -16.50
CA GLY A 454 -3.55 28.24 -15.80
C GLY A 454 -3.43 26.89 -15.10
N TYR A 455 -2.26 26.23 -15.15
CA TYR A 455 -2.01 24.96 -14.48
C TYR A 455 -1.58 25.17 -13.03
N ARG A 456 -1.84 24.17 -12.17
CA ARG A 456 -1.48 24.21 -10.74
C ARG A 456 0.04 24.26 -10.61
N CYS A 457 0.57 25.35 -10.04
CA CYS A 457 2.00 25.50 -9.83
C CYS A 457 2.42 24.78 -8.54
N GLY A 458 3.47 23.96 -8.61
CA GLY A 458 4.06 23.25 -7.47
C GLY A 458 4.87 24.14 -6.53
N GLY A 459 5.22 25.36 -6.94
CA GLY A 459 5.98 26.30 -6.12
C GLY A 459 5.21 26.75 -4.88
N ARG A 460 5.81 26.59 -3.70
CA ARG A 460 5.27 27.04 -2.39
C ARG A 460 6.16 28.08 -1.71
N HIS A 461 7.30 28.41 -2.32
CA HIS A 461 8.23 29.42 -1.84
C HIS A 461 8.67 30.28 -3.02
N GLY A 462 8.90 31.57 -2.78
CA GLY A 462 9.39 32.52 -3.77
C GLY A 462 10.60 33.28 -3.24
N TYR A 463 11.45 33.77 -4.14
CA TYR A 463 12.54 34.66 -3.75
C TYR A 463 12.08 36.11 -3.80
N TYR A 464 12.59 36.92 -2.88
CA TYR A 464 12.29 38.34 -2.82
C TYR A 464 12.87 39.05 -4.04
N VAL A 465 12.09 39.95 -4.66
CA VAL A 465 12.49 40.66 -5.89
C VAL A 465 12.61 42.16 -5.67
N ASP A 466 11.60 42.79 -5.05
CA ASP A 466 11.53 44.25 -4.94
C ASP A 466 10.54 44.70 -3.85
N THR A 467 10.63 45.94 -3.38
CA THR A 467 9.65 46.57 -2.47
C THR A 467 9.05 47.79 -3.14
N LYS A 468 7.72 47.80 -3.30
CA LYS A 468 6.98 48.97 -3.77
C LYS A 468 6.41 49.74 -2.59
N TYR A 469 6.80 51.00 -2.45
CA TYR A 469 6.33 51.92 -1.42
C TYR A 469 4.97 52.53 -1.77
#